data_AF-A0A257S3D6-F1
#
_entry.id   AF-A0A257S3D6-F1
#
_cell.length_a   1.000
_cell.length_b   1.000
_cell.length_c   1.000
_cell.angle_alpha   90.00
_cell.angle_beta   90.00
_cell.angle_gamma   90.00
#
_symmetry.space_group_name_H-M   'P 1'
#
loop_
_entity.id
_entity.type
_entity.pdbx_description
1 polymer ?
#
loop_
_entity_poly.entity_id
_entity_poly.type
_entity_poly.pdbx_seq_one_letter_code
_entity_poly.pdbx_strand_id
1 'polypeptide(L)'
;RAALGETPDAGISAALDTVRRSSATMSAADVAAAEAEAAAGHAADPRLVFLSVLEGDDRTALLLDASGLVLAGAYYTPDGQDIASEVGAQLSGVSDEADRATRHLGIGEWRSIVFETEVAVVAMAPAAGDGLLVLAASRATPLGLLRRLLDRCAAAARAWLDRPEGGA
;
A
#
# COMPACT_ATOMS: atom_id res chain seq x y z
N ARG A 1 24.51 2.36 50.20
CA ARG A 1 23.21 1.66 50.07
C ARG A 1 22.12 2.74 50.10
N ALA A 2 21.77 3.31 48.95
CA ALA A 2 20.69 4.29 48.82
C ALA A 2 19.53 3.60 48.09
N ALA A 3 18.33 3.68 48.65
CA ALA A 3 17.14 3.05 48.12
C ALA A 3 16.53 3.93 47.02
N LEU A 4 16.48 3.42 45.79
CA LEU A 4 15.65 3.96 44.72
C LEU A 4 14.21 3.55 45.01
N GLY A 5 13.42 4.46 45.56
CA GLY A 5 11.97 4.30 45.65
C GLY A 5 11.36 4.54 44.27
N GLU A 6 10.98 3.47 43.58
CA GLU A 6 10.03 3.56 42.47
C GLU A 6 8.66 3.89 43.06
N THR A 7 8.31 5.18 43.09
CA THR A 7 6.90 5.57 43.18
C THR A 7 6.23 5.18 41.87
N PRO A 8 5.18 4.35 41.86
CA PRO A 8 4.41 4.11 40.66
C PRO A 8 3.84 5.44 40.19
N ASP A 9 4.14 5.79 38.94
CA ASP A 9 3.84 7.09 38.36
C ASP A 9 2.32 7.30 38.33
N ALA A 10 1.81 8.05 39.31
CA ALA A 10 0.39 8.31 39.50
C ALA A 10 -0.24 8.96 38.25
N GLY A 11 0.57 9.64 37.43
CA GLY A 11 0.17 10.18 36.13
C GLY A 11 -0.21 9.10 35.11
N ILE A 12 0.56 8.00 35.04
CA ILE A 12 0.28 6.89 34.13
C ILE A 12 -1.00 6.17 34.55
N SER A 13 -1.19 5.93 35.85
CA SER A 13 -2.41 5.28 36.35
C SER A 13 -3.66 6.14 36.12
N ALA A 14 -3.57 7.45 36.35
CA ALA A 14 -4.67 8.38 36.08
C ALA A 14 -5.01 8.49 34.58
N ALA A 15 -3.99 8.44 33.71
CA ALA A 15 -4.19 8.40 32.26
C ALA A 15 -4.88 7.11 31.82
N LEU A 16 -4.43 5.95 32.33
CA LEU A 16 -5.04 4.65 32.03
C LEU A 16 -6.49 4.54 32.51
N ASP A 17 -6.80 5.07 33.70
CA ASP A 17 -8.18 5.10 34.21
C ASP A 17 -9.09 6.05 33.42
N THR A 18 -8.51 7.10 32.85
CA THR A 18 -9.25 8.03 31.97
C THR A 18 -9.55 7.37 30.64
N VAL A 19 -8.59 6.65 30.04
CA VAL A 19 -8.79 5.84 28.82
C VAL A 19 -9.78 4.70 29.07
N ARG A 20 -9.72 4.04 30.22
CA ARG A 20 -10.64 2.95 30.59
C ARG A 20 -12.08 3.46 30.79
N ARG A 21 -12.26 4.66 31.33
CA ARG A 21 -13.59 5.31 31.43
C ARG A 21 -14.10 5.79 30.08
N SER A 22 -13.27 6.43 29.26
CA SER A 22 -13.69 6.87 27.93
C SER A 22 -14.09 5.68 27.06
N SER A 23 -13.30 4.60 27.07
CA SER A 23 -13.62 3.34 26.39
C SER A 23 -14.82 2.58 26.97
N ALA A 24 -15.20 2.77 28.24
CA ALA A 24 -16.42 2.19 28.81
C ALA A 24 -17.70 2.93 28.36
N THR A 25 -17.58 4.14 27.82
CA THR A 25 -18.71 4.94 27.29
C THR A 25 -19.05 4.59 25.84
N MET A 26 -18.08 4.04 25.08
CA MET A 26 -18.33 3.46 23.76
C MET A 26 -18.47 1.95 23.95
N SER A 27 -19.60 1.37 23.54
CA SER A 27 -19.71 -0.09 23.53
C SER A 27 -18.64 -0.65 22.58
N ALA A 28 -18.12 -1.85 22.88
CA ALA A 28 -17.29 -2.59 21.92
C ALA A 28 -18.01 -2.76 20.56
N ALA A 29 -19.35 -2.78 20.58
CA ALA A 29 -20.17 -2.78 19.37
C ALA A 29 -20.12 -1.44 18.60
N ASP A 30 -20.05 -0.30 19.28
CA ASP A 30 -19.97 1.02 18.66
C ASP A 30 -18.58 1.24 18.02
N VAL A 31 -17.53 0.77 18.69
CA VAL A 31 -16.16 0.78 18.14
C VAL A 31 -16.09 -0.11 16.89
N ALA A 32 -16.62 -1.33 16.97
CA ALA A 32 -16.64 -2.25 15.82
C ALA A 32 -17.47 -1.71 14.64
N ALA A 33 -18.58 -1.01 14.90
CA ALA A 33 -19.40 -0.38 13.88
C ALA A 33 -18.66 0.78 13.18
N ALA A 34 -17.99 1.65 13.95
CA ALA A 34 -17.20 2.75 13.42
C ALA A 34 -15.99 2.25 12.61
N GLU A 35 -15.30 1.20 13.08
CA GLU A 35 -14.21 0.55 12.34
C GLU A 35 -14.71 -0.10 11.03
N ALA A 36 -15.89 -0.74 11.05
CA ALA A 36 -16.50 -1.32 9.87
C ALA A 36 -16.92 -0.26 8.84
N GLU A 37 -17.48 0.87 9.29
CA GLU A 37 -17.86 1.99 8.43
C GLU A 37 -16.64 2.71 7.84
N ALA A 38 -15.59 2.92 8.64
CA ALA A 38 -14.31 3.40 8.15
C ALA A 38 -13.71 2.43 7.13
N ALA A 39 -13.68 1.13 7.42
CA ALA A 39 -13.18 0.11 6.49
C ALA A 39 -13.99 0.06 5.18
N ALA A 40 -15.30 0.26 5.24
CA ALA A 40 -16.16 0.35 4.06
C ALA A 40 -15.84 1.60 3.22
N GLY A 41 -15.62 2.75 3.86
CA GLY A 41 -15.17 3.98 3.17
C GLY A 41 -13.80 3.82 2.50
N HIS A 42 -12.84 3.17 3.18
CA HIS A 42 -11.53 2.85 2.61
C HIS A 42 -11.62 1.81 1.50
N ALA A 43 -12.59 0.90 1.54
CA ALA A 43 -12.83 -0.05 0.47
C ALA A 43 -13.39 0.61 -0.80
N ALA A 44 -14.09 1.75 -0.66
CA ALA A 44 -14.73 2.44 -1.78
C ALA A 44 -13.79 3.41 -2.52
N ASP A 45 -12.82 4.06 -1.85
CA ASP A 45 -11.86 4.94 -2.52
C ASP A 45 -10.74 4.12 -3.19
N PRO A 46 -10.61 4.13 -4.54
CA PRO A 46 -9.56 3.41 -5.24
C PRO A 46 -8.14 3.79 -4.78
N ARG A 47 -7.93 5.00 -4.25
CA ARG A 47 -6.64 5.45 -3.74
C ARG A 47 -6.17 4.67 -2.52
N LEU A 48 -7.11 4.10 -1.76
CA LEU A 48 -6.84 3.45 -0.46
C LEU A 48 -6.72 1.93 -0.56
N VAL A 49 -6.83 1.36 -1.77
CA VAL A 49 -6.81 -0.10 -2.02
C VAL A 49 -5.58 -0.79 -1.43
N PHE A 50 -4.43 -0.13 -1.42
CA PHE A 50 -3.18 -0.71 -0.93
C PHE A 50 -2.84 -0.36 0.52
N LEU A 51 -3.61 0.52 1.18
CA LEU A 51 -3.26 1.06 2.49
C LEU A 51 -3.09 -0.05 3.55
N SER A 52 -3.95 -1.08 3.53
CA SER A 52 -3.87 -2.22 4.47
C SER A 52 -2.68 -3.14 4.22
N VAL A 53 -2.06 -3.08 3.03
CA VAL A 53 -0.90 -3.88 2.65
C VAL A 53 0.41 -3.12 2.91
N LEU A 54 0.39 -1.82 2.64
CA LEU A 54 1.53 -0.92 2.79
C LEU A 54 1.63 -0.49 4.26
N GLU A 55 2.32 -1.30 5.05
CA GLU A 55 2.69 -0.92 6.42
C GLU A 55 3.75 0.20 6.38
N GLY A 56 3.42 1.41 6.82
CA GLY A 56 4.35 2.55 6.93
C GLY A 56 4.32 3.54 5.75
N ASP A 57 4.76 4.78 6.02
CA ASP A 57 4.60 5.94 5.13
C ASP A 57 5.65 6.03 4.01
N ASP A 58 6.63 5.12 4.00
CA ASP A 58 7.76 5.13 3.08
C ASP A 58 7.54 4.27 1.83
N ARG A 59 6.28 3.93 1.54
CA ARG A 59 5.86 2.99 0.49
C ARG A 59 4.63 3.51 -0.23
N THR A 60 4.58 3.27 -1.54
CA THR A 60 3.43 3.56 -2.38
C THR A 60 3.25 2.46 -3.41
N ALA A 61 2.01 2.16 -3.76
CA ALA A 61 1.69 1.26 -4.85
C ALA A 61 0.64 1.88 -5.77
N LEU A 62 0.76 1.60 -7.07
CA LEU A 62 -0.15 2.03 -8.12
C LEU A 62 -0.54 0.82 -8.96
N LEU A 63 -1.83 0.73 -9.29
CA LEU A 63 -2.36 -0.18 -10.31
C LEU A 63 -2.70 0.66 -11.53
N LEU A 64 -2.10 0.31 -12.66
CA LEU A 64 -2.29 1.00 -13.93
C LEU A 64 -2.96 0.05 -14.93
N ASP A 65 -3.76 0.61 -15.83
CA ASP A 65 -4.19 -0.10 -17.03
C ASP A 65 -3.07 -0.12 -18.11
N ALA A 66 -3.35 -0.75 -19.26
CA ALA A 66 -2.39 -0.85 -20.36
C ALA A 66 -1.97 0.52 -20.95
N SER A 67 -2.78 1.56 -20.78
CA SER A 67 -2.50 2.93 -21.25
C SER A 67 -1.76 3.79 -20.22
N GLY A 68 -1.56 3.29 -19.00
CA GLY A 68 -0.97 4.03 -17.89
C GLY A 68 -1.99 4.83 -17.06
N LEU A 69 -3.29 4.62 -17.26
CA LEU A 69 -4.33 5.21 -16.41
C LEU A 69 -4.27 4.57 -15.02
N VAL A 70 -4.32 5.41 -13.99
CA VAL A 70 -4.34 4.95 -12.59
C VAL A 70 -5.72 4.41 -12.26
N LEU A 71 -5.80 3.09 -12.05
CA LEU A 71 -7.01 2.41 -11.60
C LEU A 71 -7.14 2.43 -10.07
N ALA A 72 -6.03 2.24 -9.36
CA ALA A 72 -6.00 2.23 -7.90
C ALA A 72 -4.64 2.64 -7.33
N GLY A 73 -4.64 3.05 -6.06
CA GLY A 73 -3.48 3.58 -5.36
C GLY A 73 -3.26 5.08 -5.57
N ALA A 74 -2.31 5.63 -4.83
CA ALA A 74 -1.92 7.04 -4.92
C ALA A 74 -0.44 7.19 -4.60
N TYR A 75 0.19 8.21 -5.18
CA TYR A 75 1.58 8.55 -4.89
C TYR A 75 1.67 10.04 -4.57
N TYR A 76 1.86 10.32 -3.28
CA TYR A 76 2.05 11.67 -2.79
C TYR A 76 3.53 12.04 -2.71
N THR A 77 3.86 13.23 -3.18
CA THR A 77 5.14 13.89 -2.91
C THR A 77 5.23 14.33 -1.43
N PRO A 78 6.43 14.69 -0.92
CA PRO A 78 6.57 15.18 0.45
C PRO A 78 5.76 16.45 0.77
N ASP A 79 5.41 17.25 -0.23
CA ASP A 79 4.54 18.43 -0.14
C ASP A 79 3.04 18.10 -0.30
N GLY A 80 2.69 16.81 -0.42
CA GLY A 80 1.32 16.31 -0.44
C GLY A 80 0.63 16.38 -1.80
N GLN A 81 1.36 16.58 -2.89
CA GLN A 81 0.81 16.55 -4.24
C GLN A 81 0.66 15.10 -4.72
N ASP A 82 -0.51 14.73 -5.24
CA ASP A 82 -0.73 13.42 -5.88
C ASP A 82 -0.17 13.44 -7.30
N ILE A 83 0.90 12.69 -7.53
CA ILE A 83 1.59 12.57 -8.83
C ILE A 83 1.32 11.24 -9.52
N ALA A 84 0.35 10.45 -9.04
CA ALA A 84 0.08 9.11 -9.57
C ALA A 84 -0.18 9.10 -11.08
N SER A 85 -0.93 10.09 -11.60
CA SER A 85 -1.24 10.18 -13.03
C SER A 85 -0.01 10.47 -13.88
N GLU A 86 0.92 11.27 -13.39
CA GLU A 86 2.16 11.61 -14.10
C GLU A 86 3.07 10.39 -14.16
N VAL A 87 3.21 9.69 -13.04
CA VAL A 87 3.94 8.41 -12.95
C VAL A 87 3.32 7.36 -13.86
N GLY A 88 1.99 7.23 -13.87
CA GLY A 88 1.26 6.31 -14.73
C GLY A 88 1.53 6.54 -16.21
N ALA A 89 1.48 7.80 -16.66
CA ALA A 89 1.80 8.16 -18.04
C ALA A 89 3.25 7.81 -18.43
N GLN A 90 4.22 8.04 -17.55
CA GLN A 90 5.64 7.69 -17.80
C GLN A 90 5.88 6.18 -17.87
N LEU A 91 5.03 5.37 -17.24
CA LEU A 91 5.13 3.92 -17.21
C LEU A 91 4.26 3.22 -18.27
N SER A 92 3.56 3.99 -19.11
CA SER A 92 2.77 3.44 -20.22
C SER A 92 3.65 2.58 -21.15
N GLY A 93 3.12 1.41 -21.54
CA GLY A 93 3.82 0.48 -22.43
C GLY A 93 4.99 -0.32 -21.80
N VAL A 94 5.28 -0.15 -20.49
CA VAL A 94 6.30 -0.95 -19.80
C VAL A 94 5.96 -2.44 -19.82
N SER A 95 4.71 -2.82 -19.60
CA SER A 95 4.26 -4.22 -19.67
C SER A 95 4.52 -4.83 -21.05
N ASP A 96 4.16 -4.11 -22.12
CA ASP A 96 4.39 -4.54 -23.50
C ASP A 96 5.87 -4.71 -23.82
N GLU A 97 6.72 -3.80 -23.35
CA GLU A 97 8.16 -3.87 -23.58
C GLU A 97 8.80 -5.01 -22.79
N ALA A 98 8.39 -5.23 -21.54
CA ALA A 98 8.86 -6.36 -20.74
C ALA A 98 8.48 -7.70 -21.40
N ASP A 99 7.26 -7.80 -21.90
CA ASP A 99 6.75 -8.96 -22.62
C ASP A 99 7.45 -9.16 -23.97
N ARG A 100 7.68 -8.11 -24.76
CA ARG A 100 8.51 -8.17 -25.98
C ARG A 100 9.94 -8.64 -25.69
N ALA A 101 10.59 -8.07 -24.68
CA ALA A 101 11.97 -8.39 -24.32
C ALA A 101 12.11 -9.85 -23.87
N THR A 102 11.22 -10.33 -23.00
CA THR A 102 11.27 -11.72 -22.51
C THR A 102 10.98 -12.74 -23.61
N ARG A 103 10.06 -12.45 -24.54
CA ARG A 103 9.86 -13.25 -25.76
C ARG A 103 11.10 -13.27 -26.64
N HIS A 104 11.72 -12.10 -26.88
CA HIS A 104 12.92 -12.01 -27.71
C HIS A 104 14.08 -12.81 -27.14
N LEU A 105 14.22 -12.83 -25.81
CA LEU A 105 15.26 -13.57 -25.09
C LEU A 105 14.93 -15.07 -24.89
N GLY A 106 13.68 -15.49 -25.14
CA GLY A 106 13.25 -16.87 -24.95
C GLY A 106 13.26 -17.34 -23.49
N ILE A 107 13.07 -16.43 -22.53
CA ILE A 107 13.15 -16.72 -21.08
C ILE A 107 11.79 -16.95 -20.41
N GLY A 108 10.73 -17.09 -21.20
CA GLY A 108 9.36 -17.32 -20.73
C GLY A 108 8.58 -16.03 -20.50
N GLU A 109 7.48 -16.11 -19.76
CA GLU A 109 6.65 -14.96 -19.41
C GLU A 109 7.34 -14.07 -18.37
N TRP A 110 7.25 -12.76 -18.54
CA TRP A 110 7.77 -11.82 -17.54
C TRP A 110 6.90 -11.86 -16.28
N ARG A 111 7.56 -11.85 -15.11
CA ARG A 111 6.87 -11.99 -13.80
C ARG A 111 7.00 -10.76 -12.93
N SER A 112 8.18 -10.14 -12.95
CA SER A 112 8.44 -8.90 -12.22
C SER A 112 9.75 -8.28 -12.69
N ILE A 113 9.85 -6.96 -12.59
CA ILE A 113 11.08 -6.19 -12.74
C ILE A 113 11.35 -5.50 -11.40
N VAL A 114 12.59 -5.53 -10.92
CA VAL A 114 13.03 -4.80 -9.72
C VAL A 114 14.26 -3.99 -10.07
N PHE A 115 14.28 -2.73 -9.67
CA PHE A 115 15.43 -1.86 -9.84
C PHE A 115 15.57 -0.92 -8.64
N GLU A 116 16.82 -0.53 -8.37
CA GLU A 116 17.18 0.39 -7.31
C GLU A 116 17.55 1.75 -7.91
N THR A 117 17.16 2.81 -7.22
CA THR A 117 17.51 4.19 -7.52
C THR A 117 18.23 4.79 -6.31
N GLU A 118 18.69 6.04 -6.42
CA GLU A 118 19.34 6.73 -5.29
C GLU A 118 18.40 6.93 -4.08
N VAL A 119 17.09 6.97 -4.32
CA VAL A 119 16.07 7.35 -3.31
C VAL A 119 15.06 6.25 -3.00
N ALA A 120 14.88 5.27 -3.89
CA ALA A 120 13.85 4.24 -3.76
C ALA A 120 14.26 2.92 -4.43
N VAL A 121 13.70 1.81 -3.96
CA VAL A 121 13.60 0.57 -4.72
C VAL A 121 12.22 0.46 -5.32
N VAL A 122 12.15 0.11 -6.61
CA VAL A 122 10.89 -0.06 -7.33
C VAL A 122 10.76 -1.52 -7.78
N ALA A 123 9.59 -2.09 -7.56
CA ALA A 123 9.21 -3.39 -8.07
C ALA A 123 7.93 -3.26 -8.91
N MET A 124 7.93 -3.93 -10.06
CA MET A 124 6.81 -3.93 -10.99
C MET A 124 6.41 -5.35 -11.34
N ALA A 125 5.13 -5.60 -11.60
CA ALA A 125 4.59 -6.89 -12.02
C ALA A 125 3.40 -6.69 -12.97
N PRO A 126 3.10 -7.67 -13.85
CA PRO A 126 1.92 -7.59 -14.70
C PRO A 126 0.65 -7.59 -13.85
N ALA A 127 -0.34 -6.81 -14.28
CA ALA A 127 -1.70 -6.85 -13.74
C ALA A 127 -2.69 -7.36 -14.80
N ALA A 128 -3.97 -7.52 -14.43
CA ALA A 128 -5.00 -7.95 -15.37
C ALA A 128 -5.19 -6.93 -16.51
N GLY A 129 -5.60 -7.41 -17.70
CA GLY A 129 -5.85 -6.55 -18.85
C GLY A 129 -4.61 -5.81 -19.37
N ASP A 130 -3.46 -6.49 -19.38
CA ASP A 130 -2.15 -5.94 -19.77
C ASP A 130 -1.68 -4.73 -18.92
N GLY A 131 -2.32 -4.53 -17.77
CA GLY A 131 -1.98 -3.49 -16.82
C GLY A 131 -0.65 -3.72 -16.10
N LEU A 132 -0.31 -2.77 -15.22
CA LEU A 132 0.95 -2.76 -14.48
C LEU A 132 0.68 -2.49 -13.00
N LEU A 133 1.21 -3.35 -12.13
CA LEU A 133 1.33 -3.04 -10.70
C LEU A 133 2.73 -2.48 -10.45
N VAL A 134 2.80 -1.34 -9.78
CA VAL A 134 4.04 -0.66 -9.39
C VAL A 134 4.05 -0.52 -7.89
N LEU A 135 5.18 -0.86 -7.26
CA LEU A 135 5.44 -0.66 -5.83
C LEU A 135 6.78 0.07 -5.70
N ALA A 136 6.77 1.24 -5.08
CA ALA A 136 7.97 1.94 -4.68
C ALA A 136 8.09 1.96 -3.16
N ALA A 137 9.30 1.77 -2.65
CA ALA A 137 9.61 1.83 -1.24
C ALA A 137 10.95 2.51 -1.00
N SER A 138 11.18 3.01 0.22
CA SER A 138 12.49 3.49 0.67
C SER A 138 13.59 2.49 0.32
N ARG A 139 14.77 3.01 -0.06
CA ARG A 139 15.97 2.19 -0.32
C ARG A 139 16.44 1.35 0.88
N ALA A 140 15.98 1.68 2.09
CA ALA A 140 16.25 0.89 3.28
C ALA A 140 15.42 -0.41 3.35
N THR A 141 14.41 -0.54 2.49
CA THR A 141 13.52 -1.70 2.44
C THR A 141 14.26 -2.93 1.91
N PRO A 142 14.33 -4.04 2.67
CA PRO A 142 14.95 -5.26 2.16
C PRO A 142 14.22 -5.80 0.92
N LEU A 143 14.96 -6.23 -0.11
CA LEU A 143 14.37 -6.74 -1.36
C LEU A 143 13.39 -7.90 -1.15
N GLY A 144 13.65 -8.78 -0.18
CA GLY A 144 12.73 -9.87 0.18
C GLY A 144 11.40 -9.37 0.74
N LEU A 145 11.41 -8.28 1.52
CA LEU A 145 10.20 -7.62 2.00
C LEU A 145 9.46 -6.92 0.86
N LEU A 146 10.18 -6.22 -0.02
CA LEU A 146 9.61 -5.59 -1.22
C LEU A 146 8.91 -6.62 -2.10
N ARG A 147 9.54 -7.77 -2.34
CA ARG A 147 8.95 -8.87 -3.12
C ARG A 147 7.68 -9.41 -2.49
N ARG A 148 7.66 -9.59 -1.15
CA ARG A 148 6.47 -10.02 -0.40
C ARG A 148 5.35 -8.98 -0.48
N LEU A 149 5.68 -7.69 -0.37
CA LEU A 149 4.72 -6.60 -0.50
C LEU A 149 4.12 -6.57 -1.91
N LEU A 150 4.93 -6.73 -2.96
CA LEU A 150 4.44 -6.81 -4.33
C LEU A 150 3.41 -7.92 -4.52
N ASP A 151 3.66 -9.13 -3.98
CA ASP A 151 2.68 -10.23 -4.02
C ASP A 151 1.38 -9.89 -3.28
N ARG A 152 1.48 -9.26 -2.11
CA ARG A 152 0.31 -8.82 -1.33
C ARG A 152 -0.48 -7.73 -2.08
N CYS A 153 0.20 -6.76 -2.68
CA CYS A 153 -0.42 -5.73 -3.51
C CYS A 153 -1.09 -6.34 -4.74
N ALA A 154 -0.47 -7.34 -5.38
CA ALA A 154 -1.08 -8.04 -6.51
C ALA A 154 -2.37 -8.78 -6.11
N ALA A 155 -2.38 -9.40 -4.92
CA ALA A 155 -3.59 -10.02 -4.40
C ALA A 155 -4.70 -8.99 -4.11
N ALA A 156 -4.33 -7.85 -3.49
CA ALA A 156 -5.27 -6.75 -3.22
C ALA A 156 -5.84 -6.13 -4.52
N ALA A 157 -4.99 -5.94 -5.54
CA ALA A 157 -5.40 -5.44 -6.85
C ALA A 157 -6.42 -6.36 -7.53
N ARG A 158 -6.18 -7.68 -7.55
CA ARG A 158 -7.13 -8.66 -8.10
C ARG A 158 -8.46 -8.62 -7.36
N ALA A 159 -8.42 -8.65 -6.03
CA ALA A 159 -9.63 -8.58 -5.21
C ALA A 159 -10.41 -7.27 -5.38
N TRP A 160 -9.75 -6.17 -5.78
CA TRP A 160 -10.39 -4.92 -6.12
C TRP A 160 -11.02 -4.95 -7.51
N LEU A 161 -10.30 -5.44 -8.53
CA LEU A 161 -10.80 -5.57 -9.91
C LEU A 161 -11.97 -6.54 -10.04
N ASP A 162 -12.01 -7.60 -9.22
CA ASP A 162 -13.08 -8.59 -9.22
C ASP A 162 -14.40 -8.05 -8.61
N ARG A 163 -14.40 -6.83 -8.05
CA ARG A 163 -15.62 -6.23 -7.49
C ARG A 163 -16.52 -5.68 -8.60
N PRO A 164 -17.85 -5.85 -8.49
CA PRO A 164 -18.82 -5.43 -9.51
C PRO A 164 -18.86 -3.92 -9.78
N GLU A 165 -18.21 -3.09 -8.95
CA GLU A 165 -18.13 -1.64 -9.10
C GLU A 165 -16.72 -1.14 -9.49
N GLY A 166 -15.73 -2.04 -9.59
CA GLY A 166 -14.31 -1.73 -9.85
C GLY A 166 -13.88 -1.80 -11.33
N GLY A 167 -14.83 -1.90 -12.25
CA GLY A 167 -14.60 -1.97 -13.69
C GLY A 167 -15.58 -1.09 -14.45
N ALA A 168 -15.35 0.22 -14.45
CA ALA A 168 -16.00 1.17 -15.34
C ALA A 168 -15.01 2.27 -15.74
#